data_AF-A0A520G881-F1
#
_entry.id   AF-A0A520G881-F1
#
_cell.length_a   1.000
_cell.length_b   1.000
_cell.length_c   1.000
_cell.angle_alpha   90.00
_cell.angle_beta   90.00
_cell.angle_gamma   90.00
#
_symmetry.space_group_name_H-M   'P 1'
#
loop_
_entity.id
_entity.type
_entity.pdbx_description
1 polymer ?
#
loop_
_entity_poly.entity_id
_entity_poly.type
_entity_poly.pdbx_seq_one_letter_code
_entity_poly.pdbx_strand_id
1 'polypeptide(L)' 'TFFNLDYAAPVACLPQFRSAEEPPRHAPVLSGDYLVRRFAQVQKYKTPAELAAA' A
#
# COMPACT_ATOMS: atom_id res chain seq x y z
N THR A 1 -3.85 -19.17 7.80
CA THR A 1 -3.57 -18.88 6.38
C THR A 1 -3.62 -17.38 6.18
N PHE A 2 -2.58 -16.78 5.60
CA PHE A 2 -2.66 -15.39 5.15
C PHE A 2 -3.42 -15.37 3.83
N PHE A 3 -4.50 -14.60 3.77
CA PHE A 3 -5.20 -14.33 2.52
C PHE A 3 -4.61 -13.05 1.94
N ASN A 4 -3.63 -13.20 1.05
CA ASN A 4 -3.21 -12.08 0.22
C ASN A 4 -4.15 -11.99 -0.98
N LEU A 5 -4.56 -10.76 -1.29
CA LEU A 5 -5.20 -10.48 -2.56
C LEU A 5 -4.20 -10.73 -3.70
N ASP A 6 -4.75 -10.95 -4.89
CA ASP A 6 -3.96 -10.82 -6.12
C ASP A 6 -3.29 -9.44 -6.16
N TYR A 7 -2.06 -9.37 -6.65
CA TYR A 7 -1.30 -8.11 -6.71
C TYR A 7 -1.99 -7.06 -7.57
N ALA A 8 -2.70 -7.48 -8.62
CA ALA A 8 -3.46 -6.61 -9.49
C ALA A 8 -4.86 -6.29 -8.94
N ALA A 9 -5.25 -6.82 -7.77
CA ALA A 9 -6.56 -6.55 -7.19
C ALA A 9 -6.68 -5.06 -6.81
N PRO A 10 -7.72 -4.36 -7.30
CA PRO A 10 -7.97 -2.97 -6.90
C PRO A 10 -8.54 -2.92 -5.48
N VAL A 11 -7.98 -2.01 -4.67
CA VAL A 11 -8.43 -1.71 -3.32
C VAL A 11 -8.94 -0.27 -3.31
N ALA A 12 -10.22 -0.10 -2.96
CA ALA A 12 -10.87 1.20 -2.84
C ALA A 12 -11.94 1.17 -1.74
N CYS A 13 -12.34 2.34 -1.25
CA CYS A 13 -13.47 2.45 -0.34
C CYS A 13 -14.75 1.89 -0.99
N LEU A 14 -15.44 1.00 -0.28
CA LEU A 14 -16.65 0.36 -0.81
C LEU A 14 -17.80 1.37 -0.91
N PRO A 15 -18.68 1.25 -1.93
CA PRO A 15 -19.72 2.24 -2.18
C PRO A 15 -20.63 2.56 -0.99
N GLN A 16 -20.99 1.55 -0.18
CA GLN A 16 -21.85 1.70 0.99
C GLN A 16 -21.23 2.50 2.14
N PHE A 17 -19.92 2.75 2.09
CA PHE A 17 -19.19 3.55 3.09
C PHE A 17 -18.81 4.93 2.55
N ARG A 18 -19.29 5.32 1.36
CA ARG A 18 -19.07 6.65 0.80
C ARG A 18 -20.24 7.55 1.20
N SER A 19 -19.96 8.71 1.75
CA SER A 19 -20.93 9.79 1.91
C SER A 19 -20.35 11.11 1.40
N ALA A 20 -21.20 12.11 1.17
CA ALA A 20 -20.74 13.42 0.75
C ALA A 20 -19.99 14.13 1.90
N GLU A 21 -20.39 13.83 3.13
CA GLU A 21 -19.86 14.38 4.36
C GLU A 21 -18.57 13.69 4.81
N GLU A 22 -18.37 12.42 4.42
CA GLU A 22 -17.17 11.64 4.72
C GLU A 22 -16.58 11.03 3.44
N PRO A 23 -15.68 11.76 2.74
CA PRO A 23 -15.01 11.22 1.57
C PRO A 23 -14.05 10.09 1.95
N PRO A 24 -13.70 9.19 1.01
CA PRO A 24 -12.73 8.13 1.25
C PRO A 24 -11.42 8.66 1.83
N ARG A 25 -11.00 8.11 2.97
CA ARG A 25 -9.75 8.49 3.66
C ARG A 25 -8.49 8.17 2.86
N HIS A 26 -8.59 7.22 1.93
CA HIS A 26 -7.48 6.75 1.12
C HIS A 26 -7.90 6.75 -0.34
N ALA A 27 -6.99 7.21 -1.20
CA ALA A 27 -7.12 7.04 -2.63
C ALA A 27 -7.11 5.55 -2.99
N PRO A 28 -7.78 5.15 -4.08
CA PRO A 28 -7.68 3.79 -4.62
C PRO A 28 -6.22 3.39 -4.88
N VAL A 29 -5.91 2.11 -4.68
CA VAL A 29 -4.56 1.55 -4.87
C VAL A 29 -4.65 0.09 -5.32
N LEU A 30 -3.63 -0.44 -6.00
CA LEU A 30 -3.50 -1.88 -6.21
C LEU A 30 -2.95 -2.55 -4.95
N SER A 31 -3.42 -3.76 -4.64
CA SER A 31 -2.94 -4.49 -3.46
C SER A 31 -1.42 -4.69 -3.49
N GLY A 32 -0.86 -5.04 -4.66
CA GLY A 32 0.58 -5.22 -4.85
C GLY A 32 1.38 -3.96 -4.56
N ASP A 33 0.96 -2.81 -5.12
CA ASP A 33 1.64 -1.52 -4.92
C ASP A 33 1.69 -1.13 -3.43
N TYR A 34 0.57 -1.32 -2.72
CA TYR A 34 0.51 -1.07 -1.29
C TYR A 34 1.47 -1.97 -0.51
N LEU A 35 1.49 -3.28 -0.81
CA LEU A 35 2.34 -4.25 -0.14
C LEU A 35 3.83 -3.96 -0.36
N VAL A 36 4.25 -3.70 -1.61
CA VAL A 36 5.64 -3.36 -1.95
C VAL A 36 6.08 -2.09 -1.21
N ARG A 37 5.25 -1.04 -1.23
CA ARG A 37 5.55 0.21 -0.51
C ARG A 37 5.70 -0.02 0.99
N ARG A 38 4.78 -0.76 1.61
CA ARG A 38 4.84 -1.07 3.05
C ARG A 38 6.06 -1.92 3.40
N PHE A 39 6.38 -2.91 2.57
CA PHE A 39 7.55 -3.75 2.75
C PHE A 39 8.84 -2.92 2.73
N ALA A 40 9.00 -2.04 1.73
CA ALA A 40 10.15 -1.15 1.64
C ALA A 40 10.29 -0.23 2.87
N GLN A 41 9.17 0.31 3.36
CA GLN A 41 9.16 1.18 4.56
C GLN A 41 9.57 0.44 5.84
N VAL A 42 9.13 -0.81 6.01
CA VAL A 42 9.31 -1.56 7.26
C VAL A 42 10.68 -2.24 7.32
N GLN A 43 11.16 -2.78 6.20
CA GLN A 43 12.42 -3.51 6.17
C GLN A 43 13.65 -2.61 6.34
N LYS A 44 13.48 -1.28 6.24
CA LYS A 44 14.56 -0.28 6.38
C LYS A 44 15.79 -0.65 5.53
N TYR A 45 15.56 -1.20 4.34
CA TYR A 45 16.66 -1.50 3.44
C TYR A 45 17.37 -0.21 3.09
N LYS A 46 18.67 -0.20 3.33
CA LYS A 46 19.53 0.90 2.89
C LYS A 46 19.54 0.91 1.37
N THR A 47 19.38 2.09 0.80
CA THR A 47 19.66 2.33 -0.62
C THR A 47 21.13 1.98 -0.93
N PRO A 48 21.47 1.69 -2.20
CA PRO A 48 22.86 1.46 -2.58
C PRO A 48 23.80 2.61 -2.16
N ALA A 49 23.33 3.85 -2.18
CA ALA A 49 24.10 5.01 -1.72
C ALA A 49 24.34 4.98 -0.19
N GLU A 50 23.33 4.64 0.61
CA GLU A 50 23.46 4.49 2.06
C GLU A 50 24.33 3.31 2.48
N LEU A 51 24.46 2.28 1.62
CA LEU A 51 25.40 1.18 1.82
C LEU A 51 26.84 1.59 1.47
N ALA A 52 27.03 2.36 0.39
CA ALA A 52 28.35 2.83 -0.03
C ALA A 52 28.97 3.87 0.92
N ALA A 53 28.16 4.54 1.74
CA ALA A 53 28.58 5.56 2.71
C ALA A 53 28.85 5.02 4.13
N ALA A 54 28.74 3.70 4.35
CA ALA A 54 28.96 3.04 5.64
C ALA A 54 30.26 2.24 5.64
#